data_AF-A0A1H4DGU4-F1
#
_entry.id   AF-A0A1H4DGU4-F1
#
_cell.length_a   1.000
_cell.length_b   1.000
_cell.length_c   1.000
_cell.angle_alpha   90.00
_cell.angle_beta   90.00
_cell.angle_gamma   90.00
#
_symmetry.space_group_name_H-M   'P 1'
#
loop_
_entity.id
_entity.type
_entity.pdbx_description
1 polymer ?
#
loop_
_entity_poly.entity_id
_entity_poly.type
_entity_poly.pdbx_seq_one_letter_code
_entity_poly.pdbx_strand_id
1 'polypeptide(L)'
;MKKISDKKIKSLLICVVVIFTAFFIVSCGDEMIFPRESDAEKVTTTNAVYLGIKNYGQEEVNKDNKDSFQYMFEIDGKESTFRMDNGTVNEDGAYDYPIQNILKEGYSYLVGISGNTIISAEETGDEEVSYVPKVQGTPGKRTLLNFLKTAMMPVGTTLYIYGGGWDWQDVGSAIQTRTIGVSPDWVKFFDEHDEDFTYKSKDGNEDNSDPSTSYYPYGGYNEYYYAGLDCSGYLGWILYNTFETENGRDGYVGGSTGIAKRLSKMGFGEWTQNVKAPDGKNGYEMKAGDVMSINGHVWVSLGTCDDGSVVIVHSTPANSRTGQPGGGVEISAIGTTKDCKAYILADHYMSEYYPKWYERYPVKLAEPEVYFTFEGENAGRFTWNTENTTDGITDPERVSEKSPENVLKMLFAE
;
A
#
# COMPACT_ATOMS: atom_id res chain seq x y z
N MET A 1 -47.19 -39.44 17.81
CA MET A 1 -46.09 -40.39 17.53
C MET A 1 -44.89 -39.57 17.04
N LYS A 2 -43.90 -39.31 17.92
CA LYS A 2 -42.45 -39.66 17.81
C LYS A 2 -41.81 -39.31 16.44
N LYS A 3 -40.70 -38.58 16.27
CA LYS A 3 -39.60 -37.98 17.10
C LYS A 3 -38.83 -37.02 16.11
N ILE A 4 -38.51 -35.74 16.39
CA ILE A 4 -37.28 -35.14 17.03
C ILE A 4 -35.97 -35.77 16.46
N SER A 5 -34.95 -35.10 15.91
CA SER A 5 -34.12 -33.89 16.22
C SER A 5 -33.32 -33.52 14.94
N ASP A 6 -33.05 -32.30 14.47
CA ASP A 6 -32.44 -31.04 14.96
C ASP A 6 -30.92 -31.06 15.29
N LYS A 7 -30.19 -30.20 14.53
CA LYS A 7 -28.97 -29.39 14.80
C LYS A 7 -27.54 -29.97 15.05
N LYS A 8 -26.64 -29.62 14.11
CA LYS A 8 -25.55 -28.60 14.17
C LYS A 8 -24.40 -28.74 15.21
N ILE A 9 -23.15 -28.57 14.68
CA ILE A 9 -22.00 -27.75 15.17
C ILE A 9 -20.65 -28.47 15.45
N LYS A 10 -19.57 -27.80 14.97
CA LYS A 10 -18.11 -27.84 15.29
C LYS A 10 -17.26 -28.92 14.59
N SER A 11 -16.36 -28.52 13.68
CA SER A 11 -15.01 -27.96 13.90
C SER A 11 -14.04 -29.03 14.42
N LEU A 12 -12.95 -29.26 13.68
CA LEU A 12 -11.54 -29.20 14.14
C LEU A 12 -10.65 -30.08 13.25
N LEU A 13 -9.59 -29.45 12.73
CA LEU A 13 -8.25 -30.00 12.43
C LEU A 13 -8.01 -31.46 12.80
N ILE A 14 -7.40 -32.22 11.89
CA ILE A 14 -6.11 -32.90 12.12
C ILE A 14 -5.62 -33.43 10.76
N CYS A 15 -4.47 -32.90 10.32
CA CYS A 15 -3.58 -33.55 9.37
C CYS A 15 -3.28 -34.97 9.87
N VAL A 16 -3.77 -35.99 9.17
CA VAL A 16 -3.17 -37.33 9.25
C VAL A 16 -2.48 -37.58 7.93
N VAL A 17 -1.16 -37.40 7.96
CA VAL A 17 -0.23 -38.05 7.04
C VAL A 17 -0.42 -39.56 7.25
N VAL A 18 -1.15 -40.21 6.36
CA VAL A 18 -1.21 -41.67 6.32
C VAL A 18 -0.16 -42.14 5.31
N ILE A 19 1.00 -42.53 5.83
CA ILE A 19 1.95 -43.37 5.11
C ILE A 19 1.33 -44.77 5.02
N PHE A 20 0.81 -45.14 3.84
CA PHE A 20 0.41 -46.52 3.55
C PHE A 20 1.64 -47.34 3.19
N THR A 21 2.21 -48.08 4.14
CA THR A 21 3.03 -49.25 3.86
C THR A 21 2.13 -50.48 3.83
N ALA A 22 1.68 -50.86 2.63
CA ALA A 22 1.01 -52.14 2.39
C ALA A 22 2.01 -53.12 1.76
N PHE A 23 2.62 -53.97 2.61
CA PHE A 23 3.27 -55.20 2.16
C PHE A 23 2.18 -56.22 1.82
N PHE A 24 2.01 -56.54 0.53
CA PHE A 24 1.39 -57.79 0.10
C PHE A 24 2.47 -58.65 -0.55
N ILE A 25 2.84 -59.74 0.12
CA ILE A 25 3.62 -60.82 -0.46
C ILE A 25 2.63 -61.75 -1.16
N VAL A 26 2.67 -61.77 -2.50
CA VAL A 26 2.19 -62.89 -3.30
C VAL A 26 3.36 -63.36 -4.14
N SER A 27 3.82 -64.58 -3.86
CA SER A 27 4.83 -65.29 -4.62
C SER A 27 4.17 -65.94 -5.84
N CYS A 28 4.60 -65.55 -7.04
CA CYS A 28 4.73 -66.43 -8.20
C CYS A 28 5.40 -65.68 -9.35
N GLY A 29 6.61 -66.14 -9.74
CA GLY A 29 7.15 -66.16 -11.10
C GLY A 29 7.25 -64.86 -11.92
N ASP A 30 8.50 -64.55 -12.30
CA ASP A 30 8.94 -63.63 -13.36
C ASP A 30 9.13 -62.15 -13.00
N GLU A 31 10.39 -61.73 -13.13
CA GLU A 31 10.97 -60.38 -13.09
C GLU A 31 10.21 -59.30 -12.30
N MET A 32 10.60 -59.14 -11.04
CA MET A 32 10.31 -57.91 -10.28
C MET A 32 11.10 -56.75 -10.86
N ILE A 33 10.48 -56.01 -11.78
CA ILE A 33 10.82 -54.60 -12.01
C ILE A 33 10.39 -53.86 -10.75
N PHE A 34 11.35 -53.51 -9.89
CA PHE A 34 11.12 -52.55 -8.82
C PHE A 34 10.67 -51.23 -9.47
N PRO A 35 9.49 -50.68 -9.13
CA PRO A 35 9.24 -49.29 -9.44
C PRO A 35 10.31 -48.49 -8.71
N ARG A 36 11.16 -47.82 -9.49
CA ARG A 36 12.14 -46.85 -9.03
C ARG A 36 11.41 -45.91 -8.07
N GLU A 37 11.94 -45.78 -6.87
CA GLU A 37 11.58 -44.73 -5.91
C GLU A 37 11.33 -43.46 -6.72
N SER A 38 10.09 -42.97 -6.74
CA SER A 38 9.78 -41.74 -7.42
C SER A 38 10.75 -40.69 -6.90
N ASP A 39 11.47 -40.02 -7.80
CA ASP A 39 12.36 -38.88 -7.52
C ASP A 39 11.53 -37.70 -6.95
N ALA A 40 10.92 -37.88 -5.76
CA ALA A 40 10.33 -36.83 -4.99
C ALA A 40 11.51 -36.01 -4.45
N GLU A 41 11.76 -34.88 -5.09
CA GLU A 41 12.80 -33.96 -4.67
C GLU A 41 12.62 -33.63 -3.18
N LYS A 42 13.68 -33.85 -2.39
CA LYS A 42 13.59 -33.77 -0.94
C LYS A 42 13.40 -32.31 -0.53
N VAL A 43 12.20 -31.98 -0.04
CA VAL A 43 11.90 -30.67 0.54
C VAL A 43 12.57 -30.54 1.91
N THR A 44 13.30 -29.46 2.12
CA THR A 44 13.91 -29.11 3.40
C THR A 44 13.31 -27.80 3.90
N THR A 45 13.04 -27.70 5.20
CA THR A 45 12.51 -26.48 5.81
C THR A 45 13.56 -25.87 6.74
N THR A 46 13.80 -24.56 6.64
CA THR A 46 14.78 -23.84 7.47
C THR A 46 14.33 -22.42 7.75
N ASN A 47 14.84 -21.83 8.84
CA ASN A 47 14.71 -20.39 9.06
C ASN A 47 15.69 -19.65 8.15
N ALA A 48 15.25 -18.53 7.62
CA ALA A 48 16.04 -17.68 6.74
C ALA A 48 15.65 -16.20 6.92
N VAL A 49 16.60 -15.28 6.77
CA VAL A 49 16.31 -13.85 6.62
C VAL A 49 16.32 -13.51 5.14
N TYR A 50 15.27 -12.86 4.62
CA TYR A 50 15.26 -12.40 3.23
C TYR A 50 16.13 -11.15 3.08
N LEU A 51 17.05 -11.17 2.11
CA LEU A 51 18.05 -10.12 1.88
C LEU A 51 17.81 -9.35 0.57
N GLY A 52 16.69 -9.59 -0.12
CA GLY A 52 16.38 -8.93 -1.38
C GLY A 52 16.75 -9.74 -2.62
N ILE A 53 16.81 -9.04 -3.76
CA ILE A 53 17.07 -9.62 -5.07
C ILE A 53 18.54 -9.40 -5.46
N LYS A 54 19.19 -10.47 -5.90
CA LYS A 54 20.56 -10.40 -6.38
C LYS A 54 20.66 -9.51 -7.62
N ASN A 55 21.66 -8.63 -7.63
CA ASN A 55 21.88 -7.65 -8.69
C ASN A 55 20.70 -6.68 -8.88
N TYR A 56 19.99 -6.34 -7.79
CA TYR A 56 18.91 -5.36 -7.82
C TYR A 56 19.31 -4.09 -8.60
N GLY A 57 18.44 -3.68 -9.52
CA GLY A 57 18.57 -2.52 -10.39
C GLY A 57 19.67 -2.56 -11.46
N GLN A 58 20.34 -3.70 -11.66
CA GLN A 58 21.13 -3.92 -12.87
C GLN A 58 20.22 -4.08 -14.09
N GLU A 59 20.73 -3.78 -15.29
CA GLU A 59 19.95 -3.80 -16.54
C GLU A 59 19.30 -5.17 -16.79
N GLU A 60 20.00 -6.26 -16.43
CA GLU A 60 19.50 -7.62 -16.57
C GLU A 60 18.51 -8.06 -15.49
N VAL A 61 18.22 -7.24 -14.48
CA VAL A 61 17.25 -7.53 -13.42
C VAL A 61 16.11 -6.53 -13.52
N ASN A 62 15.14 -6.82 -14.38
CA ASN A 62 14.05 -5.92 -14.69
C ASN A 62 12.71 -6.64 -14.86
N LYS A 63 11.64 -5.87 -15.02
CA LYS A 63 10.26 -6.38 -15.08
C LYS A 63 10.01 -7.39 -16.19
N ASP A 64 10.79 -7.38 -17.27
CA ASP A 64 10.61 -8.24 -18.44
C ASP A 64 11.21 -9.65 -18.21
N ASN A 65 12.02 -9.84 -17.17
CA ASN A 65 12.64 -11.13 -16.83
C ASN A 65 12.53 -11.50 -15.33
N LYS A 66 11.53 -10.93 -14.66
CA LYS A 66 11.24 -11.12 -13.23
C LYS A 66 10.99 -12.58 -12.81
N ASP A 67 10.60 -13.44 -13.75
CA ASP A 67 10.42 -14.88 -13.55
C ASP A 67 11.75 -15.64 -13.37
N SER A 68 12.87 -15.02 -13.76
CA SER A 68 14.22 -15.59 -13.73
C SER A 68 15.09 -15.06 -12.58
N PHE A 69 14.53 -14.18 -11.74
CA PHE A 69 15.24 -13.54 -10.65
C PHE A 69 15.84 -14.54 -9.65
N GLN A 70 16.91 -14.07 -9.01
CA GLN A 70 17.65 -14.79 -7.98
C GLN A 70 17.49 -14.04 -6.66
N TYR A 71 17.02 -14.76 -5.65
CA TYR A 71 16.63 -14.20 -4.35
C TYR A 71 17.67 -14.58 -3.30
N MET A 72 18.07 -13.60 -2.49
CA MET A 72 19.12 -13.73 -1.49
C MET A 72 18.50 -13.99 -0.11
N PHE A 73 19.07 -14.96 0.60
CA PHE A 73 18.66 -15.31 1.96
C PHE A 73 19.88 -15.54 2.85
N GLU A 74 19.81 -15.12 4.10
CA GLU A 74 20.74 -15.55 5.14
C GLU A 74 20.20 -16.82 5.82
N ILE A 75 20.94 -17.92 5.75
CA ILE A 75 20.63 -19.20 6.42
C ILE A 75 21.84 -19.59 7.25
N ASP A 76 21.65 -19.81 8.55
CA ASP A 76 22.73 -20.15 9.50
C ASP A 76 23.94 -19.19 9.44
N GLY A 77 23.67 -17.89 9.26
CA GLY A 77 24.70 -16.84 9.15
C GLY A 77 25.47 -16.86 7.83
N LYS A 78 24.95 -17.51 6.79
CA LYS A 78 25.53 -17.53 5.45
C LYS A 78 24.53 -17.07 4.40
N GLU A 79 24.97 -16.17 3.54
CA GLU A 79 24.22 -15.77 2.36
C GLU A 79 24.14 -16.92 1.36
N SER A 80 22.93 -17.18 0.86
CA SER A 80 22.62 -18.17 -0.17
C SER A 80 21.64 -17.57 -1.18
N THR A 81 21.72 -18.05 -2.42
CA THR A 81 20.89 -17.55 -3.53
C THR A 81 20.00 -18.66 -4.08
N PHE A 82 18.72 -18.38 -4.23
CA PHE A 82 17.73 -19.35 -4.72
C PHE A 82 16.90 -18.79 -5.87
N ARG A 83 16.26 -19.69 -6.62
CA ARG A 83 15.10 -19.34 -7.45
C ARG A 83 13.85 -19.36 -6.57
N MET A 84 12.77 -18.76 -7.04
CA MET A 84 11.47 -18.80 -6.38
C MET A 84 10.48 -19.58 -7.24
N ASP A 85 9.59 -20.32 -6.60
CA ASP A 85 8.37 -20.77 -7.27
C ASP A 85 7.50 -19.54 -7.57
N ASN A 86 7.33 -19.24 -8.86
CA ASN A 86 6.54 -18.10 -9.30
C ASN A 86 5.02 -18.39 -9.19
N GLY A 87 4.62 -19.63 -8.90
CA GLY A 87 3.24 -20.04 -8.73
C GLY A 87 2.54 -20.37 -10.06
N THR A 88 1.28 -19.97 -10.19
CA THR A 88 0.42 -20.35 -11.32
C THR A 88 0.37 -19.26 -12.39
N VAL A 89 0.33 -19.69 -13.65
CA VAL A 89 0.22 -18.79 -14.81
C VAL A 89 -1.25 -18.53 -15.11
N ASN A 90 -1.63 -17.26 -15.20
CA ASN A 90 -2.98 -16.84 -15.60
C ASN A 90 -3.20 -16.96 -17.11
N GLU A 91 -4.41 -16.64 -17.58
CA GLU A 91 -4.78 -16.75 -19.01
C GLU A 91 -3.92 -15.85 -19.93
N ASP A 92 -3.36 -14.76 -19.39
CA ASP A 92 -2.51 -13.81 -20.11
C ASP A 92 -1.02 -14.20 -20.10
N GLY A 93 -0.68 -15.35 -19.50
CA GLY A 93 0.71 -15.83 -19.44
C GLY A 93 1.53 -15.24 -18.29
N ALA A 94 0.92 -14.53 -17.33
CA ALA A 94 1.59 -13.96 -16.17
C ALA A 94 1.44 -14.85 -14.92
N TYR A 95 2.53 -15.05 -14.19
CA TYR A 95 2.53 -15.72 -12.89
C TYR A 95 1.82 -14.88 -11.81
N ASP A 96 1.40 -15.50 -10.71
CA ASP A 96 0.75 -14.87 -9.54
C ASP A 96 1.71 -14.56 -8.37
N TYR A 97 2.96 -15.05 -8.42
CA TYR A 97 4.07 -14.72 -7.51
C TYR A 97 3.69 -14.72 -6.01
N PRO A 98 3.12 -15.82 -5.49
CA PRO A 98 2.52 -15.86 -4.16
C PRO A 98 3.56 -15.68 -3.04
N ILE A 99 4.81 -16.10 -3.27
CA ILE A 99 5.88 -15.99 -2.28
C ILE A 99 6.49 -14.59 -2.32
N GLN A 100 6.75 -14.03 -3.50
CA GLN A 100 7.32 -12.68 -3.65
C GLN A 100 6.40 -11.61 -3.02
N ASN A 101 5.08 -11.79 -3.16
CA ASN A 101 4.06 -10.91 -2.59
C ASN A 101 3.96 -10.94 -1.05
N ILE A 102 4.77 -11.75 -0.34
CA ILE A 102 4.88 -11.75 1.12
C ILE A 102 6.30 -11.45 1.63
N LEU A 103 7.30 -11.39 0.74
CA LEU A 103 8.68 -11.16 1.13
C LEU A 103 8.93 -9.67 1.39
N LYS A 104 9.66 -9.42 2.47
CA LYS A 104 10.05 -8.11 2.98
C LYS A 104 11.52 -8.18 3.38
N GLU A 105 12.34 -7.30 2.83
CA GLU A 105 13.77 -7.30 3.10
C GLU A 105 14.05 -7.09 4.60
N GLY A 106 14.94 -7.90 5.15
CA GLY A 106 15.30 -7.91 6.57
C GLY A 106 14.36 -8.72 7.46
N TYR A 107 13.28 -9.31 6.93
CA TYR A 107 12.34 -10.13 7.70
C TYR A 107 12.75 -11.60 7.72
N SER A 108 12.36 -12.29 8.80
CA SER A 108 12.65 -13.71 9.01
C SER A 108 11.49 -14.59 8.57
N TYR A 109 11.80 -15.68 7.88
CA TYR A 109 10.84 -16.61 7.31
C TYR A 109 11.24 -18.06 7.61
N LEU A 110 10.24 -18.90 7.82
CA LEU A 110 10.37 -20.35 7.67
C LEU A 110 10.18 -20.68 6.19
N VAL A 111 11.26 -21.05 5.50
CA VAL A 111 11.25 -21.33 4.06
C VAL A 111 11.32 -22.82 3.75
N GLY A 112 10.54 -23.25 2.77
CA GLY A 112 10.60 -24.59 2.18
C GLY A 112 11.43 -24.58 0.91
N ILE A 113 12.43 -25.46 0.82
CA ILE A 113 13.42 -25.51 -0.26
C ILE A 113 13.34 -26.88 -0.94
N SER A 114 13.12 -26.89 -2.26
CA SER A 114 13.25 -28.06 -3.13
C SER A 114 14.36 -27.82 -4.15
N GLY A 115 15.44 -28.59 -4.06
CA GLY A 115 16.62 -28.37 -4.90
C GLY A 115 17.22 -26.98 -4.67
N ASN A 116 17.14 -26.11 -5.69
CA ASN A 116 17.60 -24.71 -5.65
C ASN A 116 16.44 -23.69 -5.74
N THR A 117 15.24 -24.10 -5.36
CA THR A 117 14.02 -23.30 -5.47
C THR A 117 13.32 -23.22 -4.12
N ILE A 118 12.99 -22.00 -3.70
CA ILE A 118 12.07 -21.76 -2.58
C ILE A 118 10.65 -22.02 -3.07
N ILE A 119 9.94 -22.93 -2.40
CA ILE A 119 8.58 -23.36 -2.75
C ILE A 119 7.53 -22.93 -1.72
N SER A 120 7.96 -22.41 -0.57
CA SER A 120 7.09 -21.80 0.42
C SER A 120 7.87 -20.85 1.33
N ALA A 121 7.21 -19.82 1.85
CA ALA A 121 7.72 -18.97 2.92
C ALA A 121 6.57 -18.62 3.87
N GLU A 122 6.86 -18.60 5.17
CA GLU A 122 5.95 -18.15 6.22
C GLU A 122 6.73 -17.19 7.12
N GLU A 123 6.24 -15.97 7.32
CA GLU A 123 6.90 -14.98 8.18
C GLU A 123 6.92 -15.47 9.63
N THR A 124 8.06 -15.34 10.31
CA THR A 124 8.29 -15.87 11.67
C THR A 124 8.65 -14.79 12.69
N GLY A 125 8.78 -13.54 12.25
CA GLY A 125 9.19 -12.42 13.10
C GLY A 125 7.99 -11.63 13.62
N ASP A 126 7.62 -11.86 14.88
CA ASP A 126 6.55 -11.13 15.58
C ASP A 126 7.13 -10.00 16.46
N GLU A 127 7.70 -8.95 15.86
CA GLU A 127 7.77 -7.68 16.58
C GLU A 127 6.50 -6.87 16.30
N GLU A 128 5.52 -7.01 17.20
CA GLU A 128 4.29 -6.25 17.13
C GLU A 128 4.58 -4.77 17.38
N VAL A 129 4.68 -3.99 16.30
CA VAL A 129 4.76 -2.53 16.41
C VAL A 129 3.38 -2.00 16.80
N SER A 130 3.20 -1.72 18.09
CA SER A 130 1.98 -1.10 18.60
C SER A 130 1.92 0.38 18.21
N TYR A 131 1.13 0.69 17.18
CA TYR A 131 0.82 2.07 16.79
C TYR A 131 -0.67 2.38 16.98
N VAL A 132 -0.95 3.53 17.59
CA VAL A 132 -2.31 4.08 17.70
C VAL A 132 -2.32 5.42 16.96
N PRO A 133 -3.09 5.55 15.86
CA PRO A 133 -3.13 6.77 15.09
C PRO A 133 -3.80 7.89 15.89
N LYS A 134 -3.36 9.14 15.67
CA LYS A 134 -3.94 10.33 16.31
C LYS A 134 -5.41 10.53 15.94
N VAL A 135 -5.75 10.24 14.70
CA VAL A 135 -7.11 10.26 14.18
C VAL A 135 -7.44 8.85 13.70
N GLN A 136 -8.56 8.30 14.16
CA GLN A 136 -8.93 6.92 13.88
C GLN A 136 -10.27 6.82 13.16
N GLY A 137 -10.25 6.20 11.99
CA GLY A 137 -11.44 5.73 11.29
C GLY A 137 -11.95 4.39 11.85
N THR A 138 -13.22 4.09 11.57
CA THR A 138 -13.84 2.79 11.86
C THR A 138 -13.96 2.00 10.55
N PRO A 139 -13.36 0.81 10.45
CA PRO A 139 -13.48 -0.06 9.28
C PRO A 139 -14.93 -0.30 8.86
N GLY A 140 -15.19 -0.20 7.55
CA GLY A 140 -16.52 -0.44 6.96
C GLY A 140 -17.57 0.64 7.26
N LYS A 141 -17.26 1.70 8.03
CA LYS A 141 -18.19 2.80 8.27
C LYS A 141 -18.20 3.76 7.07
N ARG A 142 -19.24 3.63 6.23
CA ARG A 142 -19.40 4.37 4.97
C ARG A 142 -19.99 5.78 5.19
N THR A 143 -19.25 6.64 5.88
CA THR A 143 -19.56 8.06 6.04
C THR A 143 -18.38 8.93 5.62
N LEU A 144 -18.62 10.14 5.11
CA LEU A 144 -17.58 11.08 4.68
C LEU A 144 -16.61 11.45 5.81
N LEU A 145 -17.12 11.70 7.03
CA LEU A 145 -16.25 11.92 8.19
C LEU A 145 -15.34 10.72 8.46
N ASN A 146 -15.86 9.50 8.34
CA ASN A 146 -15.08 8.30 8.55
C ASN A 146 -14.02 8.09 7.47
N PHE A 147 -14.35 8.33 6.20
CA PHE A 147 -13.39 8.32 5.10
C PHE A 147 -12.21 9.26 5.36
N LEU A 148 -12.49 10.48 5.81
CA LEU A 148 -11.44 11.45 6.17
C LEU A 148 -10.67 11.04 7.43
N LYS A 149 -11.33 10.47 8.45
CA LYS A 149 -10.62 9.92 9.63
C LYS A 149 -9.70 8.76 9.26
N THR A 150 -10.15 7.88 8.37
CA THR A 150 -9.33 6.79 7.81
C THR A 150 -8.13 7.36 7.07
N ALA A 151 -8.34 8.36 6.20
CA ALA A 151 -7.27 9.06 5.48
C ALA A 151 -6.17 9.63 6.40
N MET A 152 -6.53 10.04 7.61
CA MET A 152 -5.57 10.57 8.59
C MET A 152 -4.74 9.51 9.33
N MET A 153 -5.15 8.24 9.33
CA MET A 153 -4.49 7.22 10.17
C MET A 153 -2.99 7.00 9.86
N PRO A 154 -2.52 6.97 8.60
CA PRO A 154 -1.09 6.83 8.29
C PRO A 154 -0.31 8.15 8.31
N VAL A 155 -0.96 9.29 8.56
CA VAL A 155 -0.31 10.61 8.58
C VAL A 155 0.79 10.63 9.63
N GLY A 156 1.97 11.10 9.25
CA GLY A 156 3.09 11.27 10.15
C GLY A 156 3.86 9.99 10.51
N THR A 157 3.47 8.84 9.95
CA THR A 157 4.11 7.53 10.23
C THR A 157 4.28 6.64 9.00
N THR A 158 4.07 7.16 7.80
CA THR A 158 4.24 6.38 6.57
C THR A 158 5.03 7.19 5.55
N LEU A 159 6.20 6.66 5.17
CA LEU A 159 7.08 7.27 4.18
C LEU A 159 6.59 7.00 2.76
N TYR A 160 7.00 7.87 1.82
CA TYR A 160 6.75 7.66 0.41
C TYR A 160 7.64 6.55 -0.13
N ILE A 161 7.04 5.59 -0.83
CA ILE A 161 7.74 4.59 -1.64
C ILE A 161 7.05 4.54 -3.00
N TYR A 162 7.80 4.63 -4.09
CA TYR A 162 7.23 4.48 -5.43
C TYR A 162 6.72 3.05 -5.60
N GLY A 163 5.46 2.87 -6.02
CA GLY A 163 4.82 1.56 -6.06
C GLY A 163 4.40 1.04 -4.68
N GLY A 164 4.59 1.83 -3.62
CA GLY A 164 4.18 1.47 -2.27
C GLY A 164 2.67 1.22 -2.20
N GLY A 165 2.29 0.03 -1.73
CA GLY A 165 0.90 -0.41 -1.64
C GLY A 165 0.37 -1.16 -2.87
N TRP A 166 1.11 -1.21 -3.97
CA TRP A 166 0.88 -2.15 -5.06
C TRP A 166 1.43 -3.53 -4.71
N ASP A 167 0.95 -4.58 -5.35
CA ASP A 167 1.63 -5.87 -5.27
C ASP A 167 3.01 -5.81 -5.93
N TRP A 168 3.85 -6.82 -5.69
CA TRP A 168 5.23 -6.87 -6.18
C TRP A 168 5.32 -6.73 -7.71
N GLN A 169 4.25 -7.13 -8.40
CA GLN A 169 4.12 -7.12 -9.85
C GLN A 169 3.66 -5.79 -10.44
N ASP A 170 3.21 -4.85 -9.59
CA ASP A 170 2.61 -3.57 -9.97
C ASP A 170 1.30 -3.70 -10.79
N VAL A 171 0.48 -4.70 -10.47
CA VAL A 171 -0.80 -4.98 -11.16
C VAL A 171 -2.01 -4.99 -10.25
N GLY A 172 -1.79 -5.06 -8.93
CA GLY A 172 -2.83 -5.19 -7.93
C GLY A 172 -2.49 -4.51 -6.61
N SER A 173 -3.29 -4.81 -5.58
CA SER A 173 -3.10 -4.25 -4.23
C SER A 173 -2.26 -5.20 -3.38
N ALA A 174 -1.26 -4.64 -2.70
CA ALA A 174 -0.46 -5.34 -1.69
C ALA A 174 -1.30 -5.91 -0.54
N ILE A 175 -0.68 -6.79 0.25
CA ILE A 175 -1.26 -7.29 1.50
C ILE A 175 -1.54 -6.13 2.47
N GLN A 176 -0.62 -5.17 2.57
CA GLN A 176 -0.73 -4.02 3.46
C GLN A 176 -1.95 -3.14 3.09
N THR A 177 -2.23 -2.96 1.80
CA THR A 177 -3.38 -2.17 1.34
C THR A 177 -4.70 -2.93 1.38
N ARG A 178 -4.65 -4.25 1.61
CA ARG A 178 -5.79 -5.17 1.82
C ARG A 178 -5.88 -5.65 3.27
N THR A 179 -5.33 -4.87 4.20
CA THR A 179 -5.37 -5.14 5.64
C THR A 179 -6.04 -3.98 6.36
N ILE A 180 -6.89 -4.32 7.34
CA ILE A 180 -7.57 -3.36 8.18
C ILE A 180 -6.58 -2.76 9.20
N GLY A 181 -6.53 -1.44 9.25
CA GLY A 181 -5.59 -0.70 10.09
C GLY A 181 -4.33 -0.27 9.35
N VAL A 182 -3.52 0.55 10.03
CA VAL A 182 -2.21 0.98 9.53
C VAL A 182 -1.25 -0.21 9.60
N SER A 183 -0.49 -0.45 8.52
CA SER A 183 0.47 -1.55 8.53
C SER A 183 1.58 -1.28 9.56
N PRO A 184 1.91 -2.25 10.43
CA PRO A 184 3.10 -2.19 11.28
C PRO A 184 4.39 -1.98 10.49
N ASP A 185 4.46 -2.53 9.26
CA ASP A 185 5.63 -2.40 8.39
C ASP A 185 5.92 -0.93 8.05
N TRP A 186 4.88 -0.12 7.83
CA TRP A 186 5.04 1.31 7.51
C TRP A 186 5.58 2.09 8.68
N VAL A 187 5.08 1.80 9.89
CA VAL A 187 5.51 2.45 11.13
C VAL A 187 6.95 2.06 11.44
N LYS A 188 7.28 0.76 11.34
CA LYS A 188 8.64 0.26 11.51
C LYS A 188 9.60 0.93 10.53
N PHE A 189 9.26 0.95 9.25
CA PHE A 189 10.11 1.55 8.22
C PHE A 189 10.31 3.05 8.46
N PHE A 190 9.27 3.78 8.88
CA PHE A 190 9.41 5.18 9.29
C PHE A 190 10.33 5.35 10.51
N ASP A 191 10.25 4.45 11.49
CA ASP A 191 11.05 4.51 12.71
C ASP A 191 12.52 4.15 12.51
N GLU A 192 12.82 3.28 11.55
CA GLU A 192 14.18 2.88 11.13
C GLU A 192 14.90 3.99 10.35
N HIS A 193 14.16 4.95 9.82
CA HIS A 193 14.68 6.04 9.01
C HIS A 193 14.61 7.39 9.75
N ASP A 194 15.35 8.36 9.22
CA ASP A 194 15.43 9.73 9.72
C ASP A 194 15.24 10.76 8.59
N GLU A 195 15.64 12.01 8.83
CA GLU A 195 15.53 13.11 7.87
C GLU A 195 16.36 12.92 6.58
N ASP A 196 17.33 12.01 6.57
CA ASP A 196 18.15 11.71 5.39
C ASP A 196 17.56 10.62 4.49
N PHE A 197 16.39 10.09 4.83
CA PHE A 197 15.67 9.16 3.97
C PHE A 197 15.33 9.79 2.62
N THR A 198 15.54 9.01 1.57
CA THR A 198 15.11 9.29 0.21
C THR A 198 14.67 7.98 -0.43
N TYR A 199 13.55 8.00 -1.16
CA TYR A 199 13.09 6.81 -1.88
C TYR A 199 13.86 6.58 -3.20
N LYS A 200 14.67 7.54 -3.64
CA LYS A 200 15.50 7.47 -4.86
C LYS A 200 16.93 7.94 -4.60
N SER A 201 17.84 7.82 -5.57
CA SER A 201 19.21 8.33 -5.43
C SER A 201 19.29 9.74 -4.84
N LYS A 202 20.25 9.92 -3.92
CA LYS A 202 20.55 11.22 -3.30
C LYS A 202 20.77 12.26 -4.41
N ASP A 203 20.21 13.44 -4.20
CA ASP A 203 20.22 14.59 -5.13
C ASP A 203 19.30 14.48 -6.35
N GLY A 204 18.56 13.37 -6.51
CA GLY A 204 17.56 13.21 -7.56
C GLY A 204 18.12 13.19 -9.00
N ASN A 205 19.44 13.07 -9.14
CA ASN A 205 20.12 12.92 -10.41
C ASN A 205 20.15 11.45 -10.83
N GLU A 206 19.47 11.11 -11.93
CA GLU A 206 19.41 9.75 -12.47
C GLU A 206 20.77 9.25 -12.98
N ASP A 207 21.69 10.17 -13.33
CA ASP A 207 23.07 9.84 -13.71
C ASP A 207 23.88 9.26 -12.53
N ASN A 208 23.41 9.49 -11.29
CA ASN A 208 23.97 8.95 -10.05
C ASN A 208 23.06 7.86 -9.46
N SER A 209 22.33 7.13 -10.32
CA SER A 209 21.54 5.97 -9.90
C SER A 209 22.44 4.95 -9.19
N ASP A 210 22.13 4.68 -7.93
CA ASP A 210 22.76 3.61 -7.16
C ASP A 210 21.65 2.72 -6.59
N PRO A 211 21.27 1.67 -7.34
CA PRO A 211 20.25 0.74 -6.87
C PRO A 211 20.59 0.06 -5.55
N SER A 212 21.87 -0.05 -5.18
CA SER A 212 22.28 -0.73 -3.95
C SER A 212 21.98 0.08 -2.68
N THR A 213 21.64 1.36 -2.83
CA THR A 213 21.36 2.27 -1.71
C THR A 213 20.04 3.05 -1.89
N SER A 214 19.15 2.56 -2.74
CA SER A 214 17.92 3.25 -3.14
C SER A 214 16.70 2.32 -3.09
N TYR A 215 15.56 2.90 -2.72
CA TYR A 215 14.26 2.22 -2.68
C TYR A 215 13.46 2.37 -3.98
N TYR A 216 14.06 2.98 -5.01
CA TYR A 216 13.40 3.25 -6.27
C TYR A 216 13.34 1.97 -7.10
N PRO A 217 12.22 1.64 -7.77
CA PRO A 217 12.05 0.42 -8.54
C PRO A 217 12.87 0.42 -9.84
N TYR A 218 14.19 0.31 -9.72
CA TYR A 218 15.09 0.15 -10.86
C TYR A 218 14.75 -1.15 -11.59
N GLY A 219 14.55 -1.06 -12.90
CA GLY A 219 14.05 -2.18 -13.69
C GLY A 219 12.51 -2.32 -13.70
N GLY A 220 11.77 -1.47 -12.98
CA GLY A 220 10.31 -1.36 -13.09
C GLY A 220 9.50 -2.42 -12.35
N TYR A 221 9.96 -2.85 -11.18
CA TYR A 221 9.23 -3.73 -10.26
C TYR A 221 9.39 -3.26 -8.81
N ASN A 222 8.41 -3.58 -7.96
CA ASN A 222 8.28 -2.97 -6.63
C ASN A 222 8.85 -3.89 -5.55
N GLU A 223 10.16 -3.88 -5.32
CA GLU A 223 10.77 -4.67 -4.23
C GLU A 223 10.31 -4.20 -2.84
N TYR A 224 10.23 -2.89 -2.65
CA TYR A 224 9.89 -2.27 -1.37
C TYR A 224 8.40 -1.92 -1.24
N TYR A 225 7.54 -2.62 -1.98
CA TYR A 225 6.09 -2.37 -2.04
C TYR A 225 5.39 -2.32 -0.66
N TYR A 226 5.97 -3.00 0.34
CA TYR A 226 5.47 -3.09 1.71
C TYR A 226 5.88 -1.92 2.61
N ALA A 227 6.96 -1.20 2.28
CA ALA A 227 7.66 -0.30 3.19
C ALA A 227 6.98 1.05 3.39
N GLY A 228 6.11 1.45 2.46
CA GLY A 228 5.41 2.72 2.49
C GLY A 228 4.26 2.77 1.50
N LEU A 229 3.82 3.98 1.17
CA LEU A 229 2.69 4.20 0.26
C LEU A 229 3.07 5.22 -0.81
N ASP A 230 2.77 4.92 -2.07
CA ASP A 230 2.64 5.97 -3.09
C ASP A 230 1.26 6.64 -3.01
N CYS A 231 1.00 7.62 -3.87
CA CYS A 231 -0.25 8.37 -3.87
C CYS A 231 -1.49 7.48 -4.14
N SER A 232 -1.36 6.49 -5.01
CA SER A 232 -2.43 5.54 -5.40
C SER A 232 -2.61 4.41 -4.39
N GLY A 233 -1.53 3.86 -3.86
CA GLY A 233 -1.54 2.90 -2.76
C GLY A 233 -2.19 3.49 -1.52
N TYR A 234 -1.89 4.76 -1.23
CA TYR A 234 -2.54 5.52 -0.18
C TYR A 234 -4.05 5.60 -0.38
N LEU A 235 -4.53 6.12 -1.51
CA LEU A 235 -5.98 6.19 -1.76
C LEU A 235 -6.63 4.80 -1.76
N GLY A 236 -5.97 3.79 -2.34
CA GLY A 236 -6.45 2.41 -2.34
C GLY A 236 -6.63 1.85 -0.92
N TRP A 237 -5.68 2.09 -0.02
CA TRP A 237 -5.79 1.69 1.39
C TRP A 237 -6.92 2.44 2.12
N ILE A 238 -7.12 3.74 1.86
CA ILE A 238 -8.23 4.51 2.45
C ILE A 238 -9.57 3.91 2.04
N LEU A 239 -9.74 3.62 0.75
CA LEU A 239 -10.95 3.02 0.21
C LEU A 239 -11.18 1.65 0.85
N TYR A 240 -10.16 0.80 0.90
CA TYR A 240 -10.23 -0.51 1.57
C TYR A 240 -10.74 -0.39 3.01
N ASN A 241 -10.10 0.47 3.81
CA ASN A 241 -10.45 0.68 5.22
C ASN A 241 -11.76 1.45 5.42
N THR A 242 -12.32 2.05 4.37
CA THR A 242 -13.64 2.70 4.41
C THR A 242 -14.77 1.70 4.07
N PHE A 243 -14.52 0.79 3.13
CA PHE A 243 -15.56 -0.07 2.56
C PHE A 243 -15.56 -1.50 3.12
N GLU A 244 -14.39 -2.01 3.53
CA GLU A 244 -14.21 -3.38 4.02
C GLU A 244 -14.17 -3.45 5.55
N THR A 245 -14.45 -4.65 6.08
CA THR A 245 -14.44 -4.94 7.53
C THR A 245 -13.51 -6.09 7.90
N GLU A 246 -12.89 -6.73 6.91
CA GLU A 246 -12.06 -7.94 7.06
C GLU A 246 -10.86 -7.83 6.12
N ASN A 247 -9.74 -8.45 6.50
CA ASN A 247 -8.52 -8.50 5.67
C ASN A 247 -8.71 -9.42 4.45
N GLY A 248 -7.85 -9.25 3.44
CA GLY A 248 -7.70 -10.18 2.32
C GLY A 248 -8.81 -10.10 1.26
N ARG A 249 -9.81 -9.22 1.39
CA ARG A 249 -10.74 -8.85 0.31
C ARG A 249 -10.00 -8.20 -0.88
N ASP A 250 -10.66 -8.08 -2.02
CA ASP A 250 -10.11 -7.40 -3.19
C ASP A 250 -9.73 -5.96 -2.85
N GLY A 251 -8.60 -5.50 -3.39
CA GLY A 251 -8.08 -4.17 -3.10
C GLY A 251 -8.55 -3.10 -4.08
N TYR A 252 -8.30 -1.84 -3.69
CA TYR A 252 -8.76 -0.66 -4.42
C TYR A 252 -7.64 0.12 -5.09
N VAL A 253 -6.38 -0.33 -4.97
CA VAL A 253 -5.23 0.31 -5.63
C VAL A 253 -5.43 0.29 -7.15
N GLY A 254 -4.96 1.35 -7.81
CA GLY A 254 -5.10 1.55 -9.24
C GLY A 254 -4.40 2.83 -9.68
N GLY A 255 -4.17 2.98 -10.98
CA GLY A 255 -3.38 4.08 -11.52
C GLY A 255 -3.88 5.46 -11.10
N SER A 256 -2.98 6.29 -10.55
CA SER A 256 -3.27 7.60 -9.95
C SER A 256 -4.05 8.55 -10.87
N THR A 257 -3.69 8.59 -12.16
CA THR A 257 -4.35 9.45 -13.16
C THR A 257 -5.83 9.13 -13.36
N GLY A 258 -6.24 7.86 -13.23
CA GLY A 258 -7.59 7.41 -13.57
C GLY A 258 -8.48 7.06 -12.38
N ILE A 259 -7.93 6.99 -11.16
CA ILE A 259 -8.65 6.45 -10.01
C ILE A 259 -9.85 7.31 -9.60
N ALA A 260 -9.79 8.65 -9.67
CA ALA A 260 -10.95 9.51 -9.43
C ALA A 260 -12.11 9.21 -10.40
N LYS A 261 -11.82 8.99 -11.69
CA LYS A 261 -12.81 8.60 -12.69
C LYS A 261 -13.36 7.19 -12.44
N ARG A 262 -12.52 6.26 -11.96
CA ARG A 262 -12.93 4.90 -11.56
C ARG A 262 -13.96 4.95 -10.42
N LEU A 263 -13.78 5.82 -9.42
CA LEU A 263 -14.76 5.97 -8.32
C LEU A 263 -16.15 6.37 -8.84
N SER A 264 -16.22 7.29 -9.80
CA SER A 264 -17.50 7.63 -10.44
C SER A 264 -18.11 6.47 -11.23
N LYS A 265 -17.28 5.69 -11.96
CA LYS A 265 -17.74 4.47 -12.66
C LYS A 265 -18.26 3.39 -11.71
N MET A 266 -17.84 3.39 -10.45
CA MET A 266 -18.37 2.52 -9.39
C MET A 266 -19.71 3.03 -8.82
N GLY A 267 -20.22 4.16 -9.30
CA GLY A 267 -21.48 4.75 -8.85
C GLY A 267 -21.38 5.54 -7.55
N PHE A 268 -20.16 5.86 -7.08
CA PHE A 268 -19.95 6.53 -5.79
C PHE A 268 -20.16 8.05 -5.82
N GLY A 269 -20.20 8.64 -7.01
CA GLY A 269 -20.29 10.09 -7.15
C GLY A 269 -20.01 10.58 -8.57
N GLU A 270 -19.85 11.89 -8.66
CA GLU A 270 -19.68 12.61 -9.91
C GLU A 270 -18.20 12.87 -10.19
N TRP A 271 -17.83 12.81 -11.46
CA TRP A 271 -16.47 13.15 -11.91
C TRP A 271 -16.52 14.21 -13.01
N THR A 272 -15.56 15.14 -12.99
CA THR A 272 -15.48 16.23 -13.95
C THR A 272 -14.05 16.62 -14.29
N GLN A 273 -13.82 17.04 -15.53
CA GLN A 273 -12.60 17.71 -15.98
C GLN A 273 -12.69 19.24 -15.92
N ASN A 274 -13.88 19.80 -15.65
CA ASN A 274 -14.05 21.23 -15.46
C ASN A 274 -13.52 21.62 -14.08
N VAL A 275 -12.20 21.63 -13.97
CA VAL A 275 -11.44 21.91 -12.75
C VAL A 275 -10.60 23.16 -12.97
N LYS A 276 -10.55 24.03 -11.97
CA LYS A 276 -9.70 25.22 -11.96
C LYS A 276 -9.00 25.30 -10.60
N ALA A 277 -7.82 25.89 -10.53
CA ALA A 277 -7.25 26.25 -9.25
C ALA A 277 -8.18 27.27 -8.55
N PRO A 278 -8.60 27.07 -7.28
CA PRO A 278 -9.27 28.13 -6.55
C PRO A 278 -8.36 29.35 -6.39
N ASP A 279 -8.89 30.55 -6.59
CA ASP A 279 -8.17 31.83 -6.40
C ASP A 279 -8.93 32.77 -5.44
N GLY A 280 -9.92 32.23 -4.71
CA GLY A 280 -10.83 32.94 -3.84
C GLY A 280 -11.89 33.80 -4.57
N LYS A 281 -11.87 33.86 -5.91
CA LYS A 281 -12.71 34.78 -6.71
C LYS A 281 -13.43 34.10 -7.88
N ASN A 282 -12.91 32.98 -8.36
CA ASN A 282 -13.41 32.28 -9.54
C ASN A 282 -14.58 31.34 -9.24
N GLY A 283 -14.99 31.22 -7.97
CA GLY A 283 -16.11 30.38 -7.54
C GLY A 283 -15.85 28.88 -7.65
N TYR A 284 -14.59 28.47 -7.84
CA TYR A 284 -14.19 27.07 -7.82
C TYR A 284 -13.74 26.69 -6.41
N GLU A 285 -14.38 25.67 -5.84
CA GLU A 285 -14.06 25.17 -4.50
C GLU A 285 -13.89 23.66 -4.53
N MET A 286 -12.88 23.18 -3.81
CA MET A 286 -12.72 21.79 -3.43
C MET A 286 -13.49 21.56 -2.14
N LYS A 287 -14.30 20.49 -2.10
CA LYS A 287 -15.02 20.08 -0.90
C LYS A 287 -14.19 19.07 -0.11
N ALA A 288 -14.44 19.02 1.20
CA ALA A 288 -13.88 17.97 2.04
C ALA A 288 -14.27 16.58 1.50
N GLY A 289 -13.26 15.74 1.27
CA GLY A 289 -13.36 14.41 0.69
C GLY A 289 -13.37 14.35 -0.84
N ASP A 290 -13.35 15.47 -1.56
CA ASP A 290 -13.08 15.44 -3.00
C ASP A 290 -11.75 14.74 -3.28
N VAL A 291 -11.72 13.91 -4.31
CA VAL A 291 -10.52 13.21 -4.77
C VAL A 291 -10.10 13.82 -6.10
N MET A 292 -8.86 14.28 -6.19
CA MET A 292 -8.32 14.88 -7.40
C MET A 292 -7.23 13.99 -7.98
N SER A 293 -7.39 13.61 -9.25
CA SER A 293 -6.41 12.83 -10.01
C SER A 293 -5.85 13.67 -11.15
N ILE A 294 -4.53 13.78 -11.24
CA ILE A 294 -3.80 14.37 -12.37
C ILE A 294 -2.80 13.36 -12.93
N ASN A 295 -2.05 13.73 -13.97
CA ASN A 295 -1.01 12.89 -14.54
C ASN A 295 0.01 12.49 -13.46
N GLY A 296 -0.06 11.23 -13.00
CA GLY A 296 0.88 10.65 -12.05
C GLY A 296 0.64 10.96 -10.57
N HIS A 297 -0.42 11.69 -10.19
CA HIS A 297 -0.67 12.01 -8.78
C HIS A 297 -2.16 12.00 -8.40
N VAL A 298 -2.45 11.66 -7.14
CA VAL A 298 -3.79 11.71 -6.57
C VAL A 298 -3.76 12.17 -5.10
N TRP A 299 -4.77 12.92 -4.68
CA TRP A 299 -4.92 13.38 -3.29
C TRP A 299 -6.37 13.56 -2.89
N VAL A 300 -6.59 13.68 -1.58
CA VAL A 300 -7.88 13.96 -0.96
C VAL A 300 -7.90 15.39 -0.44
N SER A 301 -8.94 16.15 -0.72
CA SER A 301 -9.11 17.50 -0.18
C SER A 301 -9.75 17.48 1.22
N LEU A 302 -9.29 18.36 2.10
CA LEU A 302 -9.96 18.73 3.35
C LEU A 302 -10.78 20.03 3.19
N GLY A 303 -10.80 20.61 1.98
CA GLY A 303 -11.59 21.76 1.57
C GLY A 303 -10.76 22.98 1.14
N THR A 304 -11.45 23.96 0.56
CA THR A 304 -10.90 25.27 0.18
C THR A 304 -11.05 26.30 1.31
N CYS A 305 -9.98 27.01 1.64
CA CYS A 305 -9.97 28.18 2.52
C CYS A 305 -10.54 29.41 1.79
N ASP A 306 -10.95 30.42 2.55
CA ASP A 306 -11.53 31.66 2.00
C ASP A 306 -10.54 32.52 1.20
N ASP A 307 -9.23 32.31 1.37
CA ASP A 307 -8.17 32.92 0.56
C ASP A 307 -7.89 32.14 -0.75
N GLY A 308 -8.62 31.06 -1.01
CA GLY A 308 -8.46 30.18 -2.17
C GLY A 308 -7.41 29.08 -1.99
N SER A 309 -6.63 29.07 -0.90
CA SER A 309 -5.73 27.95 -0.64
C SER A 309 -6.50 26.68 -0.26
N VAL A 310 -5.95 25.49 -0.49
CA VAL A 310 -6.63 24.21 -0.25
C VAL A 310 -5.83 23.37 0.72
N VAL A 311 -6.48 22.87 1.78
CA VAL A 311 -5.88 21.87 2.67
C VAL A 311 -6.11 20.50 2.05
N ILE A 312 -5.07 19.67 1.99
CA ILE A 312 -5.14 18.33 1.41
C ILE A 312 -4.45 17.31 2.31
N VAL A 313 -4.75 16.04 2.10
CA VAL A 313 -4.01 14.91 2.66
C VAL A 313 -3.63 13.96 1.53
N HIS A 314 -2.36 13.58 1.46
CA HIS A 314 -1.83 12.74 0.39
C HIS A 314 -0.55 12.03 0.78
N SER A 315 -0.14 11.04 -0.02
CA SER A 315 1.24 10.54 -0.01
C SER A 315 2.02 11.16 -1.16
N THR A 316 3.15 11.82 -0.87
CA THR A 316 4.01 12.40 -1.90
C THR A 316 5.44 12.57 -1.40
N PRO A 317 6.47 12.57 -2.28
CA PRO A 317 7.79 13.01 -1.89
C PRO A 317 7.75 14.47 -1.45
N ALA A 318 8.36 14.76 -0.31
CA ALA A 318 8.55 16.12 0.21
C ALA A 318 10.01 16.25 0.65
N ASN A 319 10.58 17.43 0.44
CA ASN A 319 11.96 17.68 0.85
C ASN A 319 12.02 17.66 2.38
N SER A 320 12.91 16.83 2.93
CA SER A 320 13.26 16.84 4.34
C SER A 320 13.98 18.14 4.72
N ARG A 321 14.26 18.31 6.02
CA ARG A 321 15.09 19.41 6.51
C ARG A 321 16.53 19.35 6.01
N THR A 322 17.02 18.19 5.57
CA THR A 322 18.33 18.01 4.92
C THR A 322 18.25 18.09 3.39
N GLY A 323 17.06 18.34 2.84
CA GLY A 323 16.83 18.51 1.40
C GLY A 323 16.61 17.22 0.63
N GLN A 324 16.49 16.07 1.32
CA GLN A 324 16.25 14.78 0.68
C GLN A 324 14.77 14.60 0.32
N PRO A 325 14.43 14.02 -0.84
CA PRO A 325 13.04 13.80 -1.25
C PRO A 325 12.44 12.57 -0.57
N GLY A 326 12.32 12.59 0.76
CA GLY A 326 11.81 11.49 1.58
C GLY A 326 10.28 11.47 1.66
N GLY A 327 9.69 12.42 2.41
CA GLY A 327 8.25 12.64 2.53
C GLY A 327 7.38 11.39 2.71
N GLY A 328 6.10 11.49 2.37
CA GLY A 328 5.11 10.42 2.50
C GLY A 328 3.74 10.98 2.83
N VAL A 329 3.03 10.32 3.76
CA VAL A 329 1.66 10.68 4.10
C VAL A 329 1.62 11.85 5.09
N GLU A 330 1.14 13.00 4.63
CA GLU A 330 1.03 14.22 5.43
C GLU A 330 -0.21 15.07 5.11
N ILE A 331 -0.53 15.99 6.02
CA ILE A 331 -1.40 17.13 5.71
C ILE A 331 -0.55 18.17 5.00
N SER A 332 -0.98 18.58 3.82
CA SER A 332 -0.30 19.56 2.97
C SER A 332 -1.22 20.72 2.59
N ALA A 333 -0.64 21.74 1.98
CA ALA A 333 -1.36 22.87 1.43
C ALA A 333 -1.12 23.01 -0.07
N ILE A 334 -2.16 23.41 -0.80
CA ILE A 334 -2.02 23.96 -2.16
C ILE A 334 -2.26 25.47 -2.05
N GLY A 335 -1.28 26.27 -2.46
CA GLY A 335 -1.32 27.72 -2.33
C GLY A 335 -0.03 28.36 -2.82
N THR A 336 -0.02 29.70 -2.91
CA THR A 336 1.08 30.45 -3.54
C THR A 336 2.16 30.90 -2.55
N THR A 337 1.85 30.98 -1.25
CA THR A 337 2.82 31.36 -0.21
C THR A 337 2.54 30.63 1.10
N LYS A 338 3.54 30.59 1.99
CA LYS A 338 3.40 30.02 3.35
C LYS A 338 2.49 30.83 4.29
N ASP A 339 2.13 32.05 3.89
CA ASP A 339 1.18 32.89 4.64
C ASP A 339 -0.27 32.56 4.30
N CYS A 340 -0.52 31.67 3.31
CA CYS A 340 -1.87 31.23 3.01
C CYS A 340 -2.45 30.38 4.16
N LYS A 341 -3.77 30.44 4.32
CA LYS A 341 -4.46 29.80 5.45
C LYS A 341 -4.31 28.30 5.44
N ALA A 342 -4.30 27.65 4.28
CA ALA A 342 -4.11 26.21 4.20
C ALA A 342 -2.74 25.79 4.75
N TYR A 343 -1.67 26.54 4.45
CA TYR A 343 -0.34 26.25 4.98
C TYR A 343 -0.31 26.43 6.49
N ILE A 344 -0.86 27.54 7.01
CA ILE A 344 -0.92 27.81 8.45
C ILE A 344 -1.67 26.69 9.18
N LEU A 345 -2.79 26.22 8.63
CA LEU A 345 -3.55 25.10 9.20
C LEU A 345 -2.72 23.80 9.17
N ALA A 346 -2.18 23.43 8.01
CA ALA A 346 -1.38 22.22 7.88
C ALA A 346 -0.15 22.24 8.81
N ASP A 347 0.56 23.37 8.90
CA ASP A 347 1.72 23.57 9.78
C ASP A 347 1.36 23.44 11.26
N HIS A 348 0.23 24.01 11.68
CA HIS A 348 -0.27 23.88 13.05
C HIS A 348 -0.58 22.41 13.40
N TYR A 349 -1.39 21.73 12.60
CA TYR A 349 -1.79 20.35 12.91
C TYR A 349 -0.62 19.35 12.78
N MET A 350 0.27 19.54 11.81
CA MET A 350 1.45 18.68 11.66
C MET A 350 2.45 18.85 12.81
N SER A 351 2.72 20.09 13.23
CA SER A 351 3.64 20.35 14.34
C SER A 351 3.11 19.91 15.69
N GLU A 352 1.81 20.12 15.97
CA GLU A 352 1.19 19.76 17.25
C GLU A 352 1.00 18.25 17.40
N TYR A 353 0.44 17.59 16.37
CA TYR A 353 0.00 16.20 16.50
C TYR A 353 1.01 15.17 15.97
N TYR A 354 1.93 15.57 15.11
CA TYR A 354 2.93 14.68 14.50
C TYR A 354 4.36 15.21 14.63
N PRO A 355 4.84 15.52 15.85
CA PRO A 355 6.13 16.20 16.06
C PRO A 355 7.33 15.41 15.51
N LYS A 356 7.35 14.07 15.62
CA LYS A 356 8.43 13.23 15.06
C LYS A 356 8.53 13.33 13.53
N TRP A 357 7.39 13.46 12.85
CA TRP A 357 7.37 13.73 11.41
C TRP A 357 7.85 15.15 11.13
N TYR A 358 7.27 16.13 11.84
CA TYR A 358 7.55 17.55 11.64
C TYR A 358 9.01 17.91 11.91
N GLU A 359 9.68 17.21 12.81
CA GLU A 359 11.12 17.31 13.03
C GLU A 359 11.93 17.00 11.77
N ARG A 360 11.46 16.08 10.91
CA ARG A 360 12.18 15.60 9.71
C ARG A 360 11.73 16.29 8.43
N TYR A 361 10.41 16.52 8.30
CA TYR A 361 9.78 16.99 7.08
C TYR A 361 8.92 18.23 7.37
N PRO A 362 9.25 19.41 6.79
CA PRO A 362 8.36 20.56 6.81
C PRO A 362 7.11 20.27 5.96
N VAL A 363 5.99 20.91 6.30
CA VAL A 363 4.75 20.81 5.52
C VAL A 363 4.99 21.19 4.07
N LYS A 364 4.48 20.36 3.16
CA LYS A 364 4.53 20.65 1.73
C LYS A 364 3.53 21.73 1.33
N LEU A 365 4.06 22.80 0.75
CA LEU A 365 3.30 23.77 -0.02
C LEU A 365 3.41 23.41 -1.51
N ALA A 366 2.30 22.97 -2.09
CA ALA A 366 2.18 22.64 -3.50
C ALA A 366 1.66 23.85 -4.30
N GLU A 367 2.27 24.07 -5.47
CA GLU A 367 1.86 25.15 -6.37
C GLU A 367 0.54 24.79 -7.07
N PRO A 368 -0.46 25.70 -7.10
CA PRO A 368 -1.74 25.47 -7.77
C PRO A 368 -1.58 25.10 -9.25
N GLU A 369 -0.62 25.68 -9.95
CA GLU A 369 -0.34 25.40 -11.37
C GLU A 369 0.11 23.95 -11.60
N VAL A 370 0.71 23.31 -10.59
CA VAL A 370 1.10 21.89 -10.68
C VAL A 370 -0.06 20.98 -10.31
N TYR A 371 -0.85 21.34 -9.30
CA TYR A 371 -1.88 20.47 -8.74
C TYR A 371 -3.26 20.63 -9.41
N PHE A 372 -3.49 21.68 -10.21
CA PHE A 372 -4.74 21.86 -10.96
C PHE A 372 -4.57 21.84 -12.48
N THR A 373 -3.37 21.52 -12.97
CA THR A 373 -3.09 21.35 -14.40
C THR A 373 -2.91 19.87 -14.71
N PHE A 374 -3.59 19.41 -15.75
CA PHE A 374 -3.51 18.03 -16.22
C PHE A 374 -3.91 17.92 -17.69
N GLU A 375 -3.51 16.83 -18.30
CA GLU A 375 -3.80 16.46 -19.68
C GLU A 375 -4.43 15.06 -19.76
N GLY A 376 -5.09 14.79 -20.88
CA GLY A 376 -5.76 13.51 -21.15
C GLY A 376 -7.18 13.42 -20.57
N GLU A 377 -7.88 12.36 -20.93
CA GLU A 377 -9.32 12.20 -20.65
C GLU A 377 -9.64 11.52 -19.30
N ASN A 378 -8.62 11.09 -18.56
CA ASN A 378 -8.81 10.30 -17.33
C ASN A 378 -8.54 11.11 -16.06
N ALA A 379 -7.77 12.19 -16.16
CA ALA A 379 -7.52 13.13 -15.06
C ALA A 379 -8.70 14.08 -14.84
N GLY A 380 -8.95 14.41 -13.58
CA GLY A 380 -10.04 15.27 -13.15
C GLY A 380 -10.38 15.09 -11.67
N ARG A 381 -11.45 15.77 -11.23
CA ARG A 381 -11.94 15.74 -9.86
C ARG A 381 -13.13 14.81 -9.73
N PHE A 382 -13.14 14.00 -8.68
CA PHE A 382 -14.27 13.25 -8.19
C PHE A 382 -14.85 13.87 -6.92
N THR A 383 -16.18 13.93 -6.85
CA THR A 383 -16.95 14.40 -5.70
C THR A 383 -17.99 13.34 -5.32
N TRP A 384 -18.02 12.95 -4.05
CA TRP A 384 -18.94 11.94 -3.54
C TRP A 384 -20.40 12.36 -3.74
N ASN A 385 -21.25 11.41 -4.17
CA ASN A 385 -22.68 11.54 -4.00
C ASN A 385 -23.06 11.01 -2.62
N THR A 386 -23.36 11.93 -1.70
CA THR A 386 -23.66 11.62 -0.30
C THR A 386 -25.15 11.51 -0.01
N GLU A 387 -26.00 11.82 -1.00
CA GLU A 387 -27.45 11.73 -0.92
C GLU A 387 -27.96 10.43 -1.56
N ASN A 388 -28.80 9.68 -0.83
CA ASN A 388 -29.49 8.49 -1.34
C ASN A 388 -28.56 7.43 -1.97
N THR A 389 -27.32 7.33 -1.48
CA THR A 389 -26.38 6.29 -1.92
C THR A 389 -26.59 5.00 -1.15
N THR A 390 -26.53 3.87 -1.85
CA THR A 390 -26.66 2.51 -1.28
C THR A 390 -25.28 1.85 -1.12
N ASP A 391 -24.40 2.06 -2.10
CA ASP A 391 -23.07 1.42 -2.14
C ASP A 391 -21.91 2.40 -1.86
N GLY A 392 -22.14 3.72 -1.91
CA GLY A 392 -21.14 4.76 -1.63
C GLY A 392 -21.08 5.16 -0.14
N ILE A 393 -20.77 6.44 0.12
CA ILE A 393 -20.66 7.00 1.48
C ILE A 393 -21.71 8.08 1.73
N THR A 394 -22.23 8.15 2.95
CA THR A 394 -23.17 9.20 3.39
C THR A 394 -22.44 10.37 4.07
N ASP A 395 -23.06 11.55 4.20
CA ASP A 395 -22.47 12.70 4.91
C ASP A 395 -23.41 13.27 6.00
N PRO A 396 -23.71 12.49 7.06
CA PRO A 396 -24.66 12.91 8.09
C PRO A 396 -24.18 14.12 8.90
N GLU A 397 -22.86 14.30 9.06
CA GLU A 397 -22.29 15.46 9.75
C GLU A 397 -22.12 16.70 8.84
N ARG A 398 -22.49 16.59 7.55
CA ARG A 398 -22.36 17.64 6.53
C ARG A 398 -20.94 18.18 6.45
N VAL A 399 -19.95 17.28 6.48
CA VAL A 399 -18.53 17.61 6.45
C VAL A 399 -18.15 18.28 5.14
N SER A 400 -18.78 17.88 4.03
CA SER A 400 -18.55 18.46 2.70
C SER A 400 -18.89 19.95 2.60
N GLU A 401 -19.66 20.49 3.56
CA GLU A 401 -20.07 21.91 3.61
C GLU A 401 -19.25 22.74 4.62
N LYS A 402 -18.28 22.13 5.30
CA LYS A 402 -17.48 22.80 6.33
C LYS A 402 -16.22 23.43 5.76
N SER A 403 -15.77 24.50 6.41
CA SER A 403 -14.45 25.06 6.16
C SER A 403 -13.35 24.06 6.58
N PRO A 404 -12.15 24.13 5.98
CA PRO A 404 -11.03 23.25 6.34
C PRO A 404 -10.68 23.26 7.83
N GLU A 405 -10.73 24.43 8.47
CA GLU A 405 -10.51 24.56 9.92
C GLU A 405 -11.51 23.73 10.74
N ASN A 406 -12.80 23.78 10.37
CA ASN A 406 -13.83 23.02 11.07
C ASN A 406 -13.73 21.52 10.77
N VAL A 407 -13.31 21.14 9.55
CA VAL A 407 -13.03 19.74 9.20
C VAL A 407 -11.90 19.21 10.07
N LEU A 408 -10.79 19.94 10.18
CA LEU A 408 -9.64 19.55 11.01
C LEU A 408 -10.02 19.42 12.48
N LYS A 409 -10.73 20.39 13.07
CA LYS A 409 -11.25 20.28 14.45
C LYS A 409 -12.09 19.02 14.67
N MET A 410 -12.94 18.65 13.71
CA MET A 410 -13.72 17.41 13.79
C MET A 410 -12.88 16.14 13.69
N LEU A 411 -11.79 16.16 12.92
CA LEU A 411 -10.88 15.03 12.79
C LEU A 411 -10.10 14.79 14.09
N PHE A 412 -9.59 15.86 14.70
CA PHE A 412 -8.79 15.82 15.94
C PHE A 412 -9.63 15.90 17.23
N ALA A 413 -10.95 16.01 17.12
CA ALA A 413 -11.89 16.11 18.25
C ALA A 413 -11.62 17.30 19.20
N GLU A 414 -11.33 18.46 18.61
CA GLU A 414 -11.12 19.75 19.29
C GLU A 414 -12.42 20.52 19.57
#